data_AF-A0A7V9ZQG3-F1
#
_entry.id   AF-A0A7V9ZQG3-F1
#
_cell.length_a   1.000
_cell.length_b   1.000
_cell.length_c   1.000
_cell.angle_alpha   90.00
_cell.angle_beta   90.00
_cell.angle_gamma   90.00
#
_symmetry.space_group_name_H-M   'P 1'
#
loop_
_entity.id
_entity.type
_entity.pdbx_description
1 polymer ?
#
loop_
_entity_poly.entity_id
_entity_poly.type
_entity_poly.pdbx_seq_one_letter_code
_entity_poly.pdbx_strand_id
1 'polypeptide(L)'
;MKSRFVIVLVALALVTSASPELFGQKTKKIKEKRFEVVVRQNLKDYEGTYTGIEPDYVIEIRATADGKLEINSLEDGLSVTLTNVKVTGARVIADKLYANGRRGKFDATFSNRILNGVSAFGILVDGLDVHLDGGVVLNRLFYRRN
;
A
#
# COMPACT_ATOMS: atom_id res chain seq x y z
N MET A 1 -9.12 86.21 -3.05
CA MET A 1 -10.38 86.02 -2.30
C MET A 1 -11.32 85.11 -3.09
N LYS A 2 -11.76 84.00 -2.45
CA LYS A 2 -13.00 83.22 -2.68
C LYS A 2 -13.11 82.48 -4.04
N SER A 3 -12.71 81.21 -4.12
CA SER A 3 -13.50 79.99 -3.82
C SER A 3 -14.74 79.81 -4.70
N ARG A 4 -14.81 78.69 -5.43
CA ARG A 4 -15.90 77.70 -5.27
C ARG A 4 -15.58 76.35 -5.94
N PHE A 5 -15.67 75.32 -5.11
CA PHE A 5 -15.78 73.89 -5.41
C PHE A 5 -16.93 73.59 -6.39
N VAL A 6 -16.90 72.44 -7.06
CA VAL A 6 -17.85 71.32 -6.89
C VAL A 6 -17.47 70.16 -7.83
N ILE A 7 -17.23 69.02 -7.19
CA ILE A 7 -17.08 67.64 -7.69
C ILE A 7 -18.38 67.18 -8.37
N VAL A 8 -18.33 66.27 -9.35
CA VAL A 8 -19.27 65.16 -9.68
C VAL A 8 -18.86 64.68 -11.11
N LEU A 9 -18.57 63.41 -11.42
CA LEU A 9 -19.55 62.33 -11.51
C LEU A 9 -18.87 60.95 -11.38
N VAL A 10 -19.32 60.23 -10.36
CA VAL A 10 -18.97 58.86 -10.00
C VAL A 10 -19.60 57.90 -11.01
N ALA A 11 -18.82 56.93 -11.48
CA ALA A 11 -19.28 55.87 -12.37
C ALA A 11 -20.30 54.97 -11.68
N LEU A 12 -21.47 54.86 -12.32
CA LEU A 12 -22.60 54.04 -11.97
C LEU A 12 -22.48 52.67 -12.68
N ALA A 13 -22.36 51.60 -11.91
CA ALA A 13 -22.75 50.24 -12.33
C ALA A 13 -23.03 49.36 -11.09
N LEU A 14 -24.26 49.47 -10.56
CA LEU A 14 -24.96 48.30 -10.00
C LEU A 14 -25.11 47.28 -11.16
N VAL A 15 -25.08 45.96 -11.03
CA VAL A 15 -25.86 45.02 -10.21
C VAL A 15 -25.07 43.68 -10.33
N THR A 16 -24.82 42.89 -9.30
CA THR A 16 -25.64 41.72 -8.95
C THR A 16 -24.95 40.98 -7.80
N SER A 17 -25.71 40.76 -6.73
CA SER A 17 -25.41 39.87 -5.63
C SER A 17 -25.23 38.43 -6.16
N ALA A 18 -24.00 37.97 -6.31
CA ALA A 18 -23.71 36.55 -6.39
C ALA A 18 -23.62 36.01 -4.96
N SER A 19 -24.71 35.44 -4.47
CA SER A 19 -24.76 34.62 -3.26
C SER A 19 -23.63 33.58 -3.29
N PRO A 20 -22.82 33.41 -2.24
CA PRO A 20 -21.93 32.26 -2.14
C PRO A 20 -22.75 31.02 -1.75
N GLU A 21 -23.65 30.58 -2.63
CA GLU A 21 -24.18 29.22 -2.60
C GLU A 21 -23.24 28.32 -3.40
N LEU A 22 -21.97 28.25 -2.99
CA LEU A 22 -21.09 27.19 -3.46
C LEU A 22 -21.34 25.97 -2.59
N PHE A 23 -22.38 25.24 -2.99
CA PHE A 23 -22.60 23.82 -2.82
C PHE A 23 -21.46 23.10 -2.12
N GLY A 24 -21.77 22.56 -0.94
CA GLY A 24 -20.95 21.58 -0.24
C GLY A 24 -20.72 20.34 -1.10
N GLN A 25 -19.78 20.41 -2.04
CA GLN A 25 -19.14 19.23 -2.58
C GLN A 25 -18.36 18.63 -1.42
N LYS A 26 -18.87 17.52 -0.88
CA LYS A 26 -18.06 16.58 -0.10
C LYS A 26 -16.91 16.16 -1.00
N THR A 27 -15.77 16.85 -0.92
CA THR A 27 -14.55 16.46 -1.60
C THR A 27 -14.21 15.06 -1.07
N LYS A 28 -14.44 14.05 -1.91
CA LYS A 28 -14.11 12.67 -1.59
C LYS A 28 -12.60 12.65 -1.36
N LYS A 29 -12.18 12.61 -0.09
CA LYS A 29 -10.76 12.56 0.28
C LYS A 29 -10.13 11.39 -0.49
N ILE A 30 -9.29 11.70 -1.47
CA ILE A 30 -8.56 10.70 -2.23
C ILE A 30 -7.55 10.10 -1.24
N LYS A 31 -7.68 8.81 -0.97
CA LYS A 31 -6.69 8.08 -0.17
C LYS A 31 -5.45 7.89 -1.04
N GLU A 32 -4.36 8.52 -0.65
CA GLU A 32 -3.06 8.33 -1.30
C GLU A 32 -2.50 6.98 -0.86
N LYS A 33 -2.21 6.10 -1.82
CA LYS A 33 -1.56 4.80 -1.57
C LYS A 33 -0.46 4.60 -2.59
N ARG A 34 0.78 4.46 -2.13
CA ARG A 34 1.93 4.08 -2.98
C ARG A 34 2.82 3.05 -2.28
N PHE A 35 3.66 2.40 -3.07
CA PHE A 35 4.67 1.46 -2.59
C PHE A 35 6.04 1.92 -3.06
N GLU A 36 7.00 1.91 -2.15
CA GLU A 36 8.40 2.24 -2.43
C GLU A 36 9.26 1.00 -2.16
N VAL A 37 9.99 0.55 -3.17
CA VAL A 37 10.80 -0.67 -3.10
C VAL A 37 11.95 -0.49 -2.11
N VAL A 38 12.21 -1.51 -1.28
CA VAL A 38 13.25 -1.45 -0.23
C VAL A 38 14.28 -2.55 -0.41
N VAL A 39 15.52 -2.14 -0.68
CA VAL A 39 16.69 -3.01 -0.70
C VAL A 39 17.46 -2.81 0.61
N ARG A 40 17.75 -3.90 1.31
CA ARG A 40 18.60 -3.92 2.51
C ARG A 40 19.87 -4.71 2.21
N GLN A 41 20.97 -4.30 2.83
CA GLN A 41 22.28 -4.93 2.59
C GLN A 41 22.35 -6.32 3.25
N ASN A 42 21.76 -6.49 4.44
CA ASN A 42 21.79 -7.76 5.16
C ASN A 42 20.44 -8.49 5.05
N LEU A 43 20.48 -9.78 4.74
CA LEU A 43 19.27 -10.62 4.70
C LEU A 43 18.55 -10.70 6.05
N LYS A 44 19.31 -10.64 7.16
CA LYS A 44 18.75 -10.58 8.52
C LYS A 44 17.82 -9.40 8.73
N ASP A 45 18.05 -8.30 8.01
CA ASP A 45 17.23 -7.12 8.14
C ASP A 45 15.80 -7.33 7.57
N TYR A 46 15.57 -8.41 6.83
CA TYR A 46 14.26 -8.84 6.32
C TYR A 46 13.56 -9.88 7.22
N GLU A 47 14.18 -10.36 8.29
CA GLU A 47 13.58 -11.36 9.17
C GLU A 47 12.33 -10.86 9.88
N GLY A 48 11.44 -11.77 10.24
CA GLY A 48 10.29 -11.48 11.09
C GLY A 48 8.99 -12.04 10.56
N THR A 49 7.91 -11.68 11.25
CA THR A 49 6.55 -12.09 10.90
C THR A 49 5.84 -10.94 10.21
N TYR A 50 5.25 -11.24 9.06
CA TYR A 50 4.53 -10.31 8.23
C TYR A 50 3.06 -10.73 8.17
N THR A 51 2.14 -9.86 8.56
CA THR A 51 0.71 -10.15 8.61
C THR A 51 -0.02 -9.38 7.50
N GLY A 52 -0.88 -10.10 6.78
CA GLY A 52 -1.70 -9.61 5.69
C GLY A 52 -2.95 -8.87 6.17
N ILE A 53 -4.04 -9.03 5.42
CA ILE A 53 -5.35 -8.43 5.72
C ILE A 53 -6.05 -9.08 6.90
N GLU A 54 -5.80 -10.37 7.12
CA GLU A 54 -6.42 -11.19 8.15
C GLU A 54 -5.36 -12.08 8.84
N PRO A 55 -5.63 -12.59 10.06
CA PRO A 55 -4.66 -13.36 10.85
C PRO A 55 -4.21 -14.68 10.23
N ASP A 56 -4.95 -15.18 9.25
CA ASP A 56 -4.72 -16.40 8.47
C ASP A 56 -3.83 -16.15 7.23
N TYR A 57 -3.44 -14.89 6.97
CA TYR A 57 -2.44 -14.51 5.97
C TYR A 57 -1.17 -14.05 6.67
N VAL A 58 -0.22 -14.97 6.84
CA VAL A 58 1.04 -14.72 7.56
C VAL A 58 2.22 -15.19 6.72
N ILE A 59 3.31 -14.43 6.73
CA ILE A 59 4.60 -14.84 6.16
C ILE A 59 5.65 -14.72 7.26
N GLU A 60 6.36 -15.80 7.54
CA GLU A 60 7.51 -15.82 8.43
C GLU A 60 8.78 -15.94 7.61
N ILE A 61 9.71 -15.00 7.84
CA ILE A 61 11.00 -14.96 7.15
C ILE A 61 12.11 -15.13 8.17
N ARG A 62 13.02 -16.08 7.93
CA ARG A 62 14.23 -16.30 8.72
C ARG A 62 15.45 -16.36 7.81
N ALA A 63 16.52 -15.70 8.21
CA ALA A 63 17.81 -15.77 7.53
C ALA A 63 18.63 -16.90 8.16
N THR A 64 19.08 -17.81 7.32
CA THR A 64 19.87 -18.96 7.74
C THR A 64 21.35 -18.60 7.85
N ALA A 65 22.13 -19.43 8.57
CA ALA A 65 23.56 -19.22 8.74
C ALA A 65 24.34 -19.30 7.41
N ASP A 66 23.82 -20.01 6.41
CA ASP A 66 24.40 -20.11 5.06
C ASP A 66 23.99 -18.95 4.13
N GLY A 67 23.36 -17.90 4.66
CA GLY A 67 23.05 -16.69 3.89
C GLY A 67 21.88 -16.85 2.92
N LYS A 68 20.91 -17.70 3.25
CA LYS A 68 19.64 -17.84 2.52
C LYS A 68 18.47 -17.36 3.37
N LEU A 69 17.29 -17.25 2.75
CA LEU A 69 16.03 -17.04 3.46
C LEU A 69 15.24 -18.35 3.48
N GLU A 70 14.80 -18.75 4.67
CA GLU A 70 13.72 -19.69 4.87
C GLU A 70 12.41 -18.91 5.00
N ILE A 71 11.40 -19.29 4.24
CA ILE A 71 10.11 -18.60 4.24
C ILE A 71 8.99 -19.63 4.39
N ASN A 72 8.18 -19.44 5.42
CA ASN A 72 6.95 -20.18 5.65
C ASN A 72 5.77 -19.21 5.54
N SER A 73 4.65 -19.68 5.01
CA SER A 73 3.46 -18.85 4.83
C SER A 73 2.22 -19.60 5.32
N LEU A 74 1.25 -18.83 5.79
CA LEU A 74 -0.11 -19.24 6.03
C LEU A 74 -0.97 -18.46 5.04
N GLU A 75 -1.76 -19.17 4.22
CA GLU A 75 -2.66 -18.58 3.24
C GLU A 75 -4.02 -19.24 3.40
N ASP A 76 -5.05 -18.50 3.81
CA ASP A 76 -6.39 -19.04 4.05
C ASP A 76 -6.38 -20.24 5.02
N GLY A 77 -5.61 -20.09 6.10
CA GLY A 77 -5.40 -21.14 7.12
C GLY A 77 -4.58 -22.35 6.67
N LEU A 78 -4.13 -22.40 5.41
CA LEU A 78 -3.30 -23.49 4.90
C LEU A 78 -1.82 -23.15 5.02
N SER A 79 -1.06 -24.04 5.65
CA SER A 79 0.40 -23.93 5.67
C SER A 79 0.98 -24.13 4.27
N VAL A 80 1.89 -23.22 3.91
CA VAL A 80 2.60 -23.20 2.64
C VAL A 80 4.08 -23.10 2.93
N THR A 81 4.84 -24.10 2.49
CA THR A 81 6.30 -24.06 2.51
C THR A 81 6.80 -23.46 1.20
N LEU A 82 7.69 -22.46 1.30
CA LEU A 82 8.34 -21.90 0.12
C LEU A 82 9.69 -22.58 -0.09
N THR A 83 9.89 -23.09 -1.30
CA THR A 83 11.12 -23.79 -1.70
C THR A 83 11.79 -23.05 -2.85
N ASN A 84 13.08 -23.32 -3.09
CA ASN A 84 13.86 -22.67 -4.14
C ASN A 84 13.85 -21.12 -4.06
N VAL A 85 13.88 -20.59 -2.84
CA VAL A 85 13.82 -19.14 -2.58
C VAL A 85 15.02 -18.44 -3.24
N LYS A 86 14.73 -17.43 -4.06
CA LYS A 86 15.73 -16.56 -4.68
C LYS A 86 15.41 -15.11 -4.36
N VAL A 87 16.42 -14.38 -3.91
CA VAL A 87 16.33 -12.95 -3.62
C VAL A 87 17.19 -12.19 -4.63
N THR A 88 16.63 -11.17 -5.26
CA THR A 88 17.35 -10.29 -6.20
C THR A 88 16.98 -8.84 -5.92
N GLY A 89 17.87 -8.12 -5.25
CA GLY A 89 17.56 -6.82 -4.68
C GLY A 89 16.43 -6.95 -3.66
N ALA A 90 15.30 -6.29 -3.90
CA ALA A 90 14.11 -6.36 -3.05
C ALA A 90 13.10 -7.44 -3.45
N ARG A 91 13.29 -8.10 -4.61
CA ARG A 91 12.34 -9.09 -5.12
C ARG A 91 12.69 -10.47 -4.59
N VAL A 92 11.66 -11.22 -4.20
CA VAL A 92 11.73 -12.60 -3.75
C VAL A 92 10.84 -13.45 -4.67
N ILE A 93 11.40 -14.52 -5.20
CA ILE A 93 10.65 -15.54 -5.93
C ILE A 93 10.88 -16.90 -5.31
N ALA A 94 9.84 -17.74 -5.29
CA ALA A 94 9.93 -19.10 -4.76
C ALA A 94 8.83 -20.00 -5.35
N ASP A 95 8.93 -21.30 -5.07
CA ASP A 95 7.89 -22.28 -5.35
C ASP A 95 7.07 -22.55 -4.08
N LYS A 96 5.74 -22.47 -4.18
CA LYS A 96 4.83 -22.80 -3.09
C LYS A 96 4.52 -24.29 -3.10
N LEU A 97 4.59 -24.92 -1.93
CA LEU A 97 4.05 -26.25 -1.67
C LEU A 97 3.03 -26.14 -0.54
N TYR A 98 1.77 -26.32 -0.88
CA TYR A 98 0.67 -26.33 0.09
C TYR A 98 0.62 -27.67 0.82
N ALA A 99 0.15 -27.68 2.07
CA ALA A 99 0.00 -28.91 2.86
C ALA A 99 -0.86 -30.00 2.18
N ASN A 100 -1.79 -29.61 1.30
CA ASN A 100 -2.61 -30.52 0.49
C ASN A 100 -1.93 -31.03 -0.80
N GLY A 101 -0.64 -30.74 -1.01
CA GLY A 101 0.13 -31.14 -2.18
C GLY A 101 -0.01 -30.22 -3.40
N ARG A 102 -0.90 -29.22 -3.38
CA ARG A 102 -1.00 -28.21 -4.44
C ARG A 102 0.32 -27.46 -4.56
N ARG A 103 0.66 -27.03 -5.78
CA ARG A 103 1.85 -26.24 -6.07
C ARG A 103 1.46 -24.88 -6.64
N GLY A 104 2.29 -23.88 -6.39
CA GLY A 104 2.12 -22.53 -6.91
C GLY A 104 3.44 -21.79 -7.04
N LYS A 105 3.38 -20.52 -7.44
CA LYS A 105 4.52 -19.61 -7.43
C LYS A 105 4.32 -18.55 -6.36
N PHE A 106 5.43 -18.11 -5.79
CA PHE A 106 5.51 -16.95 -4.93
C PHE A 106 6.34 -15.89 -5.64
N ASP A 107 5.77 -14.71 -5.80
CA ASP A 107 6.46 -13.53 -6.34
C ASP A 107 6.11 -12.36 -5.46
N ALA A 108 7.14 -11.71 -4.91
CA ALA A 108 6.94 -10.67 -3.93
C ALA A 108 8.07 -9.65 -3.95
N THR A 109 7.78 -8.45 -3.47
CA THR A 109 8.75 -7.36 -3.38
C THR A 109 8.70 -6.72 -2.00
N PHE A 110 9.84 -6.61 -1.32
CA PHE A 110 9.95 -5.83 -0.09
C PHE A 110 9.73 -4.35 -0.38
N SER A 111 8.85 -3.72 0.38
CA SER A 111 8.43 -2.34 0.12
C SER A 111 7.93 -1.65 1.36
N ASN A 112 8.04 -0.33 1.36
CA ASN A 112 7.27 0.54 2.24
C ASN A 112 5.91 0.82 1.59
N ARG A 113 4.82 0.50 2.29
CA ARG A 113 3.48 1.00 1.93
C ARG A 113 3.29 2.35 2.56
N ILE A 114 3.05 3.37 1.75
CA ILE A 114 2.71 4.72 2.21
C ILE A 114 1.21 4.92 2.01
N LEU A 115 0.50 5.16 3.11
CA LEU A 115 -0.93 5.43 3.13
C LEU A 115 -1.16 6.75 3.86
N ASN A 116 -1.56 7.79 3.12
CA ASN A 116 -1.77 9.14 3.66
C ASN A 116 -0.58 9.64 4.50
N GLY A 117 0.65 9.51 3.96
CA GLY A 117 1.89 9.90 4.63
C GLY A 117 2.42 8.92 5.69
N VAL A 118 1.65 7.91 6.10
CA VAL A 118 2.10 6.89 7.05
C VAL A 118 2.80 5.76 6.32
N SER A 119 4.08 5.54 6.64
CA SER A 119 4.90 4.45 6.07
C SER A 119 4.83 3.19 6.94
N ALA A 120 4.68 2.04 6.30
CA ALA A 120 4.80 0.73 6.92
C ALA A 120 5.69 -0.18 6.07
N PHE A 121 6.73 -0.74 6.65
CA PHE A 121 7.58 -1.71 5.99
C PHE A 121 6.90 -3.09 5.91
N GLY A 122 7.10 -3.79 4.80
CA GLY A 122 6.50 -5.09 4.59
C GLY A 122 6.92 -5.73 3.28
N ILE A 123 6.11 -6.71 2.85
CA ILE A 123 6.29 -7.44 1.60
C ILE A 123 4.99 -7.40 0.81
N LEU A 124 5.08 -7.01 -0.46
CA LEU A 124 3.98 -6.96 -1.40
C LEU A 124 4.02 -8.23 -2.25
N VAL A 125 3.02 -9.09 -2.11
CA VAL A 125 2.93 -10.38 -2.79
C VAL A 125 1.97 -10.27 -3.97
N ASP A 126 2.39 -10.81 -5.10
CA ASP A 126 1.69 -10.82 -6.37
C ASP A 126 1.16 -12.21 -6.73
N GLY A 127 0.17 -12.25 -7.64
CA GLY A 127 -0.36 -13.50 -8.19
C GLY A 127 -1.14 -14.34 -7.18
N LEU A 128 -1.74 -13.67 -6.19
CA LEU A 128 -2.66 -14.30 -5.25
C LEU A 128 -4.05 -14.45 -5.89
N ASP A 129 -4.90 -15.29 -5.29
CA ASP A 129 -6.32 -15.41 -5.63
C ASP A 129 -7.10 -15.46 -4.31
N VAL A 130 -7.12 -14.31 -3.62
CA VAL A 130 -7.79 -14.19 -2.31
C VAL A 130 -9.19 -13.68 -2.53
N HIS A 131 -10.17 -14.49 -2.14
CA HIS A 131 -11.59 -14.17 -2.25
C HIS A 131 -12.06 -13.55 -0.94
N LEU A 132 -12.53 -12.31 -1.01
CA LEU A 132 -13.14 -11.62 0.12
C LEU A 132 -14.66 -11.65 0.02
N ASP A 133 -15.31 -11.48 1.17
CA ASP A 133 -16.74 -11.29 1.27
C ASP A 133 -17.22 -10.17 0.32
N GLY A 134 -18.32 -10.44 -0.39
CA GLY A 134 -18.85 -9.55 -1.42
C GLY A 134 -18.27 -9.77 -2.82
N GLY A 135 -17.54 -10.87 -3.05
CA GLY A 135 -17.07 -11.28 -4.38
C GLY A 135 -15.87 -10.49 -4.90
N VAL A 136 -15.12 -9.86 -4.01
CA VAL A 136 -13.91 -9.11 -4.36
C VAL A 136 -12.73 -10.08 -4.37
N VAL A 137 -12.03 -10.15 -5.50
CA VAL A 137 -10.81 -10.95 -5.63
C VAL A 137 -9.58 -10.03 -5.55
N LEU A 138 -8.65 -10.36 -4.66
CA LEU A 138 -7.37 -9.68 -4.52
C LEU A 138 -6.25 -10.50 -5.17
N ASN A 139 -5.67 -9.94 -6.22
CA ASN A 139 -4.51 -10.54 -6.89
C ASN A 139 -3.15 -10.08 -6.32
N ARG A 140 -3.18 -9.11 -5.41
CA ARG A 140 -2.01 -8.51 -4.80
C ARG A 140 -2.30 -8.12 -3.37
N LEU A 141 -1.45 -8.54 -2.44
CA LEU A 141 -1.62 -8.32 -1.01
C LEU A 141 -0.34 -7.78 -0.37
N PHE A 142 -0.48 -6.80 0.52
CA PHE A 142 0.63 -6.29 1.30
C PHE A 142 0.60 -6.88 2.70
N TYR A 143 1.68 -7.55 3.09
CA TYR A 143 1.90 -8.07 4.43
C TYR A 143 2.81 -7.12 5.19
N ARG A 144 2.31 -6.54 6.27
CA ARG A 144 3.06 -5.61 7.12
C ARG A 144 3.96 -6.40 8.07
N ARG A 145 5.21 -5.99 8.23
CA ARG A 145 6.09 -6.53 9.30
C ARG A 145 5.60 -6.07 10.68
N ASN A 146 5.45 -7.01 11.59
CA ASN A 146 5.13 -6.75 13.00
C ASN A 146 6.37 -6.39 13.82
#